data_AF-A0A3C0ZU10-F1
#
_entry.id   AF-A0A3C0ZU10-F1
#
_cell.length_a   1.000
_cell.length_b   1.000
_cell.length_c   1.000
_cell.angle_alpha   90.00
_cell.angle_beta   90.00
_cell.angle_gamma   90.00
#
_symmetry.space_group_name_H-M   'P 1'
#
loop_
_entity.id
_entity.type
_entity.pdbx_description
1 polymer ?
#
loop_
_entity_poly.entity_id
_entity_poly.type
_entity_poly.pdbx_seq_one_letter_code
_entity_poly.pdbx_strand_id
1 'polypeptide(L)' 'QREEDLEKLEKRMDELGLDKESYQFYLDLRRYGSVRHAGFGLGFERCVMYLTGMGNIRDVLPFPRTVGNCEL' A
#
# COMPACT_ATOMS: atom_id res chain seq x y z
N GLN A 1 -1.94 12.50 -0.54
CA GLN A 1 -1.83 12.78 -1.98
C GLN A 1 -0.59 12.08 -2.52
N ARG A 2 -0.61 11.55 -3.75
CA ARG A 2 0.58 10.92 -4.36
C ARG A 2 1.38 11.97 -5.13
N GLU A 3 2.69 11.80 -5.20
CA GLU A 3 3.56 12.69 -5.99
C GLU A 3 3.29 12.49 -7.50
N GLU A 4 3.06 13.61 -8.18
CA GLU A 4 2.69 13.71 -9.59
C GLU A 4 3.87 14.17 -10.46
N ASP A 5 4.84 14.87 -9.87
CA ASP A 5 6.02 15.43 -10.49
C ASP A 5 7.13 14.37 -10.58
N LEU A 6 7.57 14.08 -11.80
CA LEU A 6 8.55 13.03 -12.07
C LEU A 6 9.90 13.33 -11.41
N GLU A 7 10.39 14.56 -11.47
CA GLU A 7 11.71 14.92 -10.94
C GLU A 7 11.73 14.79 -9.41
N LYS A 8 10.66 15.23 -8.76
CA LYS A 8 10.51 15.09 -7.30
C LYS A 8 10.42 13.62 -6.90
N LEU A 9 9.68 12.81 -7.66
CA LEU A 9 9.56 11.38 -7.40
C LEU A 9 10.91 10.68 -7.56
N GLU A 10 11.63 10.92 -8.66
CA GLU A 10 12.95 10.34 -8.91
C GLU A 10 13.96 10.74 -7.84
N LYS A 11 13.98 12.01 -7.42
CA LYS A 11 14.83 12.48 -6.31
C LYS A 11 14.54 11.75 -5.00
N ARG A 12 13.25 11.55 -4.67
CA ARG A 12 12.86 10.80 -3.46
C ARG A 12 13.23 9.33 -3.53
N MET A 13 13.21 8.75 -4.72
CA MET A 13 13.67 7.38 -4.94
C MET A 13 15.18 7.25 -4.72
N ASP A 14 15.98 8.20 -5.20
CA ASP A 14 17.41 8.24 -4.95
C ASP A 14 17.73 8.38 -3.45
N GLU A 15 17.02 9.27 -2.74
CA GLU A 15 17.16 9.45 -1.28
C GLU A 15 16.84 8.19 -0.47
N LEU A 16 15.95 7.34 -0.98
CA LEU A 16 15.55 6.07 -0.35
C LEU A 16 16.32 4.85 -0.87
N GLY A 17 17.25 5.05 -1.81
CA GLY A 17 18.03 3.97 -2.42
C GLY A 17 17.20 2.96 -3.21
N LEU A 18 16.12 3.41 -3.86
CA LEU A 18 15.25 2.54 -4.67
C LEU A 18 15.79 2.40 -6.09
N ASP A 19 15.79 1.18 -6.62
CA ASP A 19 16.17 0.91 -8.02
C ASP A 19 15.09 1.42 -8.98
N LYS A 20 15.41 2.44 -9.78
CA LYS A 20 14.46 3.06 -10.72
C LYS A 20 14.06 2.12 -11.86
N GLU A 21 14.92 1.22 -12.31
CA GLU A 21 14.60 0.32 -13.41
C GLU A 21 13.44 -0.60 -13.06
N SER A 22 13.42 -1.12 -11.82
CA SER A 22 12.31 -1.92 -11.28
C SER A 22 10.97 -1.18 -11.24
N TYR A 23 10.97 0.16 -11.25
CA TYR A 23 9.76 1.00 -11.19
C TYR A 23 9.47 1.74 -12.48
N GLN A 24 10.14 1.42 -13.60
CA GLN A 24 9.97 2.15 -14.86
C GLN A 24 8.50 2.31 -15.26
N PHE A 25 7.71 1.23 -15.18
CA PHE A 25 6.27 1.25 -15.43
C PHE A 25 5.53 2.27 -14.56
N TYR A 26 5.93 2.42 -13.29
CA TYR A 26 5.31 3.37 -12.35
C TYR A 26 5.71 4.82 -12.63
N LEU A 27 6.94 5.05 -13.09
CA LEU A 27 7.45 6.36 -13.52
C LEU A 27 6.78 6.82 -14.82
N ASP A 28 6.50 5.90 -15.74
CA ASP A 28 5.82 6.21 -17.00
C ASP A 28 4.40 6.76 -16.79
N LEU A 29 3.74 6.38 -15.68
CA LEU A 29 2.47 6.98 -15.24
C LEU A 29 2.58 8.50 -15.01
N ARG A 30 3.79 9.00 -14.70
CA ARG A 30 4.06 10.44 -14.54
C ARG A 30 4.57 11.08 -15.84
N ARG A 31 5.14 10.31 -16.78
CA ARG A 31 5.64 10.82 -18.07
C ARG A 31 4.52 11.14 -19.05
N TYR A 32 3.45 10.34 -19.10
CA TYR A 32 2.41 10.43 -20.13
C TYR A 32 1.05 10.82 -19.56
N GLY A 33 0.92 12.07 -19.12
CA GLY A 33 -0.36 12.62 -18.64
C GLY A 33 -0.61 12.40 -17.15
N SER A 34 0.36 12.79 -16.31
CA SER A 34 0.19 12.83 -14.86
C SER A 34 -0.95 13.77 -14.46
N VAL A 35 -1.72 13.37 -13.44
CA VAL A 35 -2.80 14.18 -12.87
C VAL A 35 -2.64 14.25 -11.36
N ARG A 36 -3.22 15.27 -10.73
CA ARG A 36 -3.32 15.30 -9.26
C ARG A 36 -4.23 14.18 -8.78
N HIS A 37 -3.70 13.30 -7.96
CA HIS A 37 -4.44 12.13 -7.47
C HIS A 37 -4.11 11.81 -6.01
N ALA A 38 -5.11 11.30 -5.31
CA ALA A 38 -5.01 10.84 -3.94
C ALA A 38 -5.86 9.58 -3.76
N GLY A 39 -5.54 8.80 -2.73
CA GLY A 39 -6.29 7.63 -2.34
C GLY A 39 -5.87 7.20 -0.95
N PHE A 40 -6.65 6.30 -0.35
CA PHE A 40 -6.34 5.69 0.94
C PHE A 40 -6.62 4.20 0.88
N GLY A 41 -6.00 3.44 1.79
CA GLY A 41 -6.30 2.03 2.00
C GLY A 41 -6.99 1.86 3.34
N LEU A 42 -8.03 1.01 3.38
CA LEU A 42 -8.70 0.61 4.61
C LEU A 42 -8.43 -0.88 4.84
N GLY A 43 -7.84 -1.21 5.99
CA GLY A 43 -7.73 -2.60 6.42
C GLY A 43 -9.11 -3.14 6.79
N PHE A 44 -9.66 -4.04 5.97
CA PHE A 44 -11.02 -4.53 6.14
C PHE A 44 -11.22 -5.22 7.49
N GLU A 45 -10.31 -6.11 7.87
CA GLU A 45 -10.31 -6.82 9.15
C GLU A 45 -10.24 -5.83 10.31
N ARG A 46 -9.42 -4.78 10.20
CA ARG A 46 -9.33 -3.73 11.24
C ARG A 46 -10.62 -2.93 11.37
N CYS A 47 -11.33 -2.69 10.27
CA CYS A 47 -12.66 -2.08 10.29
C CYS A 47 -13.66 -2.99 11.02
N VAL A 48 -13.66 -4.29 10.71
CA VAL A 48 -14.52 -5.28 11.40
C VAL A 48 -14.19 -5.35 12.89
N MET A 49 -12.92 -5.39 13.29
CA MET A 49 -12.50 -5.33 14.70
C MET A 49 -13.08 -4.10 15.41
N TYR A 50 -12.97 -2.93 14.79
CA TYR A 50 -13.48 -1.69 15.36
C TYR A 50 -15.00 -1.72 15.53
N LEU A 51 -15.73 -2.20 14.52
CA LEU A 51 -17.19 -2.30 14.55
C LEU A 51 -17.70 -3.34 15.56
N THR A 52 -16.97 -4.44 15.75
CA THR A 52 -17.36 -5.56 16.62
C THR A 52 -16.81 -5.46 18.04
N GLY A 53 -15.82 -4.60 18.29
CA GLY A 53 -15.14 -4.47 19.57
C GLY A 53 -14.13 -5.58 19.88
N MET A 54 -13.81 -6.43 18.91
CA MET A 54 -12.89 -7.56 19.09
C MET A 54 -11.43 -7.08 19.26
N GLY A 55 -10.72 -7.65 20.23
CA GLY A 55 -9.35 -7.25 20.57
C GLY A 55 -8.25 -7.85 19.69
N ASN A 56 -8.53 -8.98 19.01
CA ASN A 56 -7.55 -9.69 18.18
C ASN A 56 -8.03 -9.79 16.74
N ILE A 57 -7.12 -9.52 15.79
CA ILE A 57 -7.42 -9.58 14.36
C ILE A 57 -7.78 -10.99 13.91
N ARG A 58 -7.33 -12.03 14.61
CA ARG A 58 -7.62 -13.43 14.26
C ARG A 58 -9.10 -13.79 14.44
N ASP A 59 -9.81 -13.06 15.29
CA ASP A 59 -11.20 -13.38 15.64
C ASP A 59 -12.22 -12.71 14.71
N VAL A 60 -11.74 -11.89 13.75
CA VAL A 60 -12.59 -11.16 12.79
C VAL A 60 -12.48 -11.70 11.37
N LEU A 61 -11.81 -12.83 11.17
CA LEU A 61 -11.84 -13.57 9.92
C LEU A 61 -12.00 -15.08 10.17
N PRO A 62 -12.68 -15.82 9.28
CA PRO A 62 -12.95 -17.24 9.50
C PRO A 62 -11.69 -18.11 9.60
N PHE A 63 -10.67 -17.81 8.80
CA PHE A 63 -9.47 -18.65 8.65
C PHE A 63 -8.18 -17.81 8.76
N PRO A 64 -7.75 -17.45 9.99
CA PRO A 64 -6.61 -16.57 10.19
C PRO A 64 -5.28 -17.19 9.77
N ARG A 65 -4.56 -16.51 8.87
CA ARG A 65 -3.19 -16.88 8.46
C ARG A 65 -2.16 -16.12 9.30
N THR A 66 -1.27 -16.85 9.97
CA THR A 66 -0.16 -16.25 10.73
C THR A 66 1.12 -17.07 10.58
N VAL A 67 2.26 -16.55 11.03
CA VAL A 67 3.54 -17.27 10.97
C VAL A 67 3.38 -18.63 11.67
N GLY A 68 3.65 -19.72 10.95
CA GLY A 68 3.50 -21.08 11.45
C GLY A 68 2.07 -21.63 11.49
N ASN A 69 1.07 -20.88 11.01
CA ASN A 69 -0.32 -21.35 10.95
C ASN A 69 -0.98 -21.02 9.60
N CYS A 70 -1.31 -22.07 8.85
CA CYS A 70 -1.99 -22.04 7.55
C CYS A 70 -3.05 -23.15 7.44
N GLU A 71 -3.61 -23.60 8.56
CA GLU A 71 -4.66 -24.62 8.58
C GLU A 71 -6.06 -24.02 8.35
N LEU A 72 -6.99 -24.84 7.84
CA LEU A 72 -8.40 -24.49 7.72
C LEU A 72 -9.09 -24.68 9.07
#